data_AF-A0A969KL16-F1
#
_entry.id   AF-A0A969KL16-F1
#
_cell.length_a   1.000
_cell.length_b   1.000
_cell.length_c   1.000
_cell.angle_alpha   90.00
_cell.angle_beta   90.00
_cell.angle_gamma   90.00
#
_symmetry.space_group_name_H-M   'P 1'
#
loop_
_entity.id
_entity.type
_entity.pdbx_description
1 polymer ?
#
loop_
_entity_poly.entity_id
_entity_poly.type
_entity_poly.pdbx_seq_one_letter_code
_entity_poly.pdbx_strand_id
1 'polypeptide(L)'
;ETNSNADRRSITVPIIIRGQTVGELAVLIPRQEHIKADQMDLIHAVADRVGIFAENARLFDETSRRAEREHLVSDITAKIRSTNDPREMLDTAIKELREALNVSRIEVVPQKVTSPDK
;
A
#
# COMPACT_ATOMS: atom_id res chain seq x y z
N GLU A 1 17.43 3.17 39.55
CA GLU A 1 16.46 3.49 38.48
C GLU A 1 15.50 2.32 38.36
N THR A 2 14.32 2.42 38.99
CA THR A 2 13.39 1.29 39.14
C THR A 2 12.45 1.23 37.94
N ASN A 3 12.51 0.09 37.27
CA ASN A 3 11.70 -0.43 36.17
C ASN A 3 10.21 0.07 36.19
N SER A 4 9.91 1.16 35.49
CA SER A 4 8.58 1.81 35.47
C SER A 4 7.50 1.05 34.69
N ASN A 5 7.86 -0.03 34.00
CA ASN A 5 6.93 -0.90 33.28
C ASN A 5 6.33 -2.03 34.15
N ALA A 6 6.90 -2.32 35.32
CA ALA A 6 6.43 -3.42 36.17
C ALA A 6 5.07 -3.14 36.86
N ASP A 7 4.67 -1.87 36.98
CA ASP A 7 3.42 -1.46 37.65
C ASP A 7 2.30 -1.05 36.68
N ARG A 8 2.41 -1.43 35.40
CA ARG A 8 1.38 -1.18 34.38
C ARG A 8 0.73 -2.47 33.91
N ARG A 9 -0.54 -2.38 33.55
CA ARG A 9 -1.28 -3.43 32.83
C ARG A 9 -1.83 -2.86 31.53
N SER A 10 -2.06 -3.73 30.56
CA SER A 10 -2.67 -3.36 29.28
C SER A 10 -4.10 -3.86 29.22
N ILE A 11 -4.97 -3.05 28.64
CA ILE A 11 -6.30 -3.44 28.18
C ILE A 11 -6.27 -3.36 26.67
N THR A 12 -6.70 -4.44 26.03
CA THR A 12 -6.68 -4.56 24.58
C THR A 12 -8.11 -4.70 24.08
N VAL A 13 -8.47 -3.88 23.10
CA VAL A 13 -9.71 -4.04 22.34
C VAL A 13 -9.38 -4.31 20.87
N PRO A 14 -10.12 -5.20 20.19
CA PRO A 14 -9.86 -5.50 18.79
C PRO A 14 -10.29 -4.33 17.90
N ILE A 15 -9.52 -4.06 16.86
CA ILE A 15 -9.93 -3.18 15.76
C ILE A 15 -10.55 -4.09 14.69
N ILE A 16 -11.85 -3.93 14.46
CA ILE A 16 -12.63 -4.79 13.57
C ILE A 16 -13.03 -4.02 12.31
N ILE A 17 -12.76 -4.60 11.15
CA ILE A 17 -13.21 -4.11 9.85
C ILE A 17 -14.01 -5.22 9.19
N ARG A 18 -15.29 -4.96 8.89
CA ARG A 18 -16.20 -5.92 8.21
C ARG A 18 -16.25 -7.31 8.89
N GLY A 19 -16.21 -7.34 10.22
CA GLY A 19 -16.23 -8.58 11.01
C GLY A 19 -14.89 -9.31 11.11
N GLN A 20 -13.81 -8.77 10.54
CA GLN A 20 -12.46 -9.31 10.69
C GLN A 20 -11.62 -8.43 11.62
N THR A 21 -10.93 -9.05 12.58
CA THR A 21 -9.93 -8.37 13.41
C THR A 21 -8.71 -8.06 12.55
N VAL A 22 -8.39 -6.78 12.39
CA VAL A 22 -7.24 -6.30 11.60
C VAL A 22 -6.10 -5.76 12.47
N GLY A 23 -6.34 -5.64 13.77
CA GLY A 23 -5.38 -5.12 14.72
C GLY A 23 -5.99 -4.98 16.11
N GLU A 24 -5.25 -4.32 16.98
CA GLU A 24 -5.59 -4.16 18.39
C GLU A 24 -5.26 -2.75 18.86
N LEU A 25 -6.14 -2.17 19.67
CA LEU A 25 -5.88 -0.94 20.41
C LEU A 25 -5.54 -1.32 21.85
N ALA A 26 -4.28 -1.10 22.23
CA ALA A 26 -3.77 -1.37 23.57
C ALA A 26 -3.69 -0.08 24.39
N VAL A 27 -4.34 -0.07 25.55
CA VAL A 27 -4.31 1.04 26.52
C VAL A 27 -3.53 0.58 27.74
N LEU A 28 -2.41 1.25 28.05
CA LEU A 28 -1.59 0.97 29.22
C LEU A 28 -2.00 1.85 30.40
N ILE A 29 -2.39 1.23 31.51
CA ILE A 29 -2.82 1.91 32.73
C ILE A 29 -2.05 1.40 33.95
N PRO A 30 -1.91 2.18 35.03
CA PRO A 30 -1.39 1.69 36.30
C PRO A 30 -2.16 0.45 36.77
N ARG A 31 -1.47 -0.53 37.35
CA ARG A 31 -2.07 -1.81 37.78
C ARG A 31 -3.23 -1.64 38.77
N GLN A 32 -3.12 -0.61 39.62
CA GLN A 32 -4.05 -0.26 40.68
C GLN A 32 -5.29 0.52 40.20
N GLU A 33 -5.28 1.01 38.96
CA GLU A 33 -6.45 1.68 38.37
C GLU A 33 -7.40 0.70 37.68
N HIS A 34 -8.68 1.05 37.71
CA HIS A 34 -9.77 0.32 37.07
C HIS A 34 -10.40 1.18 35.99
N ILE A 35 -10.68 0.58 34.83
CA ILE A 35 -11.47 1.22 33.77
C ILE A 35 -12.94 1.10 34.14
N LYS A 36 -13.63 2.25 34.16
CA LYS A 36 -15.08 2.33 34.31
C LYS A 36 -15.78 1.96 32.99
N ALA A 37 -17.06 1.64 33.06
CA ALA A 37 -17.85 1.26 31.89
C ALA A 37 -17.84 2.35 30.79
N ASP A 38 -18.04 3.61 31.15
CA ASP A 38 -18.00 4.76 30.24
C ASP A 38 -16.64 4.92 29.54
N GLN A 39 -15.56 4.67 30.27
CA GLN A 39 -14.21 4.67 29.70
C GLN A 39 -13.99 3.49 28.75
N MET A 40 -14.54 2.30 29.05
CA MET A 40 -14.47 1.15 28.15
C MET A 40 -15.26 1.39 26.87
N ASP A 41 -16.46 1.97 26.97
CA ASP A 41 -17.29 2.35 25.82
C ASP A 41 -16.56 3.35 24.92
N LEU A 42 -15.86 4.32 25.52
CA LEU A 42 -15.01 5.25 24.77
C LEU A 42 -13.85 4.53 24.05
N ILE A 43 -13.17 3.60 24.72
CA ILE A 43 -12.07 2.83 24.13
C ILE A 43 -12.56 2.02 22.92
N HIS A 44 -13.72 1.37 23.02
CA HIS A 44 -14.36 0.68 21.91
C HIS A 44 -14.71 1.63 20.76
N ALA A 45 -15.34 2.76 21.06
CA ALA A 45 -15.69 3.76 20.04
C ALA A 45 -14.46 4.30 19.29
N VAL A 46 -13.34 4.49 20.00
CA VAL A 46 -12.06 4.87 19.39
C VAL A 46 -11.52 3.73 18.51
N ALA A 47 -11.54 2.49 18.97
CA ALA A 47 -11.07 1.34 18.17
C ALA A 47 -11.88 1.16 16.87
N ASP A 48 -13.20 1.32 16.94
CA ASP A 48 -14.08 1.30 15.76
C ASP A 48 -13.71 2.41 14.77
N ARG A 49 -13.46 3.62 15.30
CA ARG A 49 -13.09 4.77 14.45
C ARG A 49 -11.72 4.60 13.82
N VAL A 50 -10.75 4.04 14.54
CA VAL A 50 -9.43 3.69 14.00
C VAL A 50 -9.57 2.67 12.86
N GLY A 51 -10.44 1.66 13.01
CA GLY A 51 -10.72 0.69 11.94
C GLY A 51 -11.21 1.35 10.66
N ILE A 52 -12.16 2.28 10.77
CA ILE A 52 -12.67 3.05 9.61
C ILE A 52 -11.55 3.86 8.95
N PHE A 53 -10.74 4.56 9.74
CA PHE A 53 -9.64 5.36 9.20
C PHE A 53 -8.56 4.49 8.53
N ALA A 54 -8.23 3.34 9.12
CA ALA A 54 -7.28 2.41 8.54
C ALA A 54 -7.78 1.87 7.19
N GLU A 55 -9.07 1.52 7.06
CA GLU A 55 -9.63 1.08 5.78
C GLU A 55 -9.62 2.20 4.74
N ASN A 56 -9.98 3.42 5.13
CA ASN A 56 -9.93 4.57 4.22
C ASN A 56 -8.51 4.86 3.75
N ALA A 57 -7.53 4.81 4.65
CA ALA A 57 -6.12 4.99 4.31
C ALA A 57 -5.64 3.90 3.34
N ARG A 58 -6.04 2.64 3.56
CA ARG A 58 -5.75 1.52 2.66
C ARG A 58 -6.36 1.71 1.27
N LEU A 59 -7.64 2.07 1.20
CA LEU A 59 -8.34 2.33 -0.07
C LEU A 59 -7.74 3.53 -0.81
N PHE A 60 -7.36 4.58 -0.08
CA PHE A 60 -6.69 5.74 -0.65
C PHE A 60 -5.32 5.39 -1.22
N ASP A 61 -4.50 4.63 -0.49
CA ASP A 61 -3.20 4.15 -0.97
C ASP A 61 -3.35 3.29 -2.23
N GLU A 62 -4.29 2.34 -2.22
CA GLU A 62 -4.58 1.48 -3.37
C GLU A 62 -4.98 2.29 -4.61
N THR A 63 -5.85 3.28 -4.42
CA THR A 63 -6.29 4.18 -5.50
C THR A 63 -5.14 5.06 -6.01
N SER A 64 -4.34 5.61 -5.10
CA SER A 64 -3.19 6.46 -5.43
C SER A 64 -2.14 5.69 -6.22
N ARG A 65 -1.78 4.48 -5.78
CA ARG A 65 -0.84 3.59 -6.49
C ARG A 65 -1.35 3.20 -7.88
N ARG A 66 -2.66 3.00 -8.02
CA ARG A 66 -3.27 2.71 -9.33
C ARG A 66 -3.18 3.92 -10.26
N ALA A 67 -3.51 5.11 -9.77
CA ALA A 67 -3.43 6.35 -10.54
C ALA A 67 -1.97 6.64 -10.97
N GLU A 68 -1.00 6.46 -10.07
CA GLU A 68 0.42 6.61 -10.37
C GLU A 68 0.89 5.64 -11.47
N ARG A 69 0.44 4.37 -11.40
CA ARG A 69 0.75 3.38 -12.44
C ARG A 69 0.13 3.75 -13.79
N GLU A 70 -1.12 4.18 -13.81
CA GLU A 70 -1.81 4.59 -15.05
C GLU A 70 -1.14 5.82 -15.67
N HIS A 71 -0.75 6.80 -14.83
CA HIS A 71 0.02 7.97 -15.26
C HIS A 71 1.35 7.58 -15.89
N LEU A 72 2.11 6.70 -15.23
CA LEU A 72 3.39 6.22 -15.75
C LEU A 72 3.25 5.49 -17.08
N VAL A 73 2.24 4.62 -17.24
CA VAL A 73 1.96 3.94 -18.51
C VAL A 73 1.64 4.95 -19.61
N SER A 74 0.82 5.96 -19.30
CA SER A 74 0.45 7.02 -20.23
C SER A 74 1.67 7.83 -20.67
N ASP A 75 2.51 8.25 -19.73
CA ASP A 75 3.72 9.04 -20.00
C ASP A 75 4.71 8.29 -20.89
N ILE A 76 4.99 7.02 -20.56
CA ILE A 76 5.89 6.18 -21.35
C ILE A 76 5.32 6.00 -22.77
N THR A 77 4.02 5.74 -22.89
CA THR A 77 3.36 5.60 -24.20
C THR A 77 3.43 6.89 -25.02
N ALA A 78 3.26 8.05 -24.39
CA ALA A 78 3.35 9.35 -25.05
C ALA A 78 4.77 9.61 -25.57
N LYS A 79 5.81 9.31 -24.78
CA LYS A 79 7.21 9.44 -25.20
C LYS A 79 7.53 8.51 -26.37
N ILE A 80 7.09 7.26 -26.32
CA ILE A 80 7.25 6.30 -27.43
C ILE A 80 6.61 6.87 -28.72
N ARG A 81 5.43 7.48 -28.63
CA ARG A 81 4.71 8.06 -29.78
C ARG A 81 5.31 9.36 -30.33
N SER A 82 6.25 9.99 -29.62
CA SER A 82 6.87 11.25 -30.07
C SER A 82 7.94 11.08 -31.15
N THR A 83 8.36 9.84 -31.43
CA THR A 83 9.24 9.49 -32.55
C THR A 83 8.47 8.68 -33.60
N ASN A 84 8.89 8.82 -34.87
CA ASN A 84 8.33 8.10 -36.02
C ASN A 84 9.24 6.95 -36.52
N ASP A 85 10.36 6.68 -35.85
CA ASP A 85 11.27 5.57 -36.19
C ASP A 85 11.04 4.38 -35.23
N PRO A 86 10.62 3.19 -35.71
CA PRO A 86 10.42 2.01 -34.88
C PRO A 86 11.61 1.61 -33.99
N ARG A 87 12.85 1.88 -34.41
CA ARG A 87 14.04 1.61 -33.61
C ARG A 87 14.16 2.59 -32.45
N GLU A 88 13.98 3.88 -32.72
CA GLU A 88 14.00 4.92 -31.68
C GLU A 88 12.84 4.75 -30.69
N MET A 89 11.67 4.32 -31.17
CA MET A 89 10.52 3.96 -30.33
C MET A 89 10.90 2.87 -29.32
N LEU A 90 11.58 1.82 -29.78
CA LEU A 90 12.01 0.70 -28.96
C LEU A 90 13.07 1.12 -27.93
N ASP A 91 14.06 1.89 -28.36
CA ASP A 91 15.11 2.40 -27.47
C ASP A 91 14.51 3.31 -26.38
N THR A 92 13.55 4.15 -26.76
CA THR A 92 12.78 4.99 -25.81
C THR A 92 12.02 4.11 -24.81
N ALA A 93 11.30 3.09 -25.28
CA ALA A 93 10.57 2.18 -24.40
C ALA A 93 11.49 1.48 -23.39
N ILE A 94 12.64 0.97 -23.85
CA ILE A 94 13.62 0.28 -22.98
C ILE A 94 14.19 1.24 -21.93
N LYS A 95 14.56 2.46 -22.33
CA LYS A 95 15.09 3.47 -21.42
C LYS A 95 14.07 3.83 -20.34
N GLU A 96 12.85 4.16 -20.74
CA GLU A 96 11.80 4.60 -19.83
C GLU A 96 11.37 3.49 -18.87
N LEU A 97 11.26 2.24 -19.34
CA LEU A 97 10.96 1.09 -18.48
C LEU A 97 12.09 0.81 -17.49
N ARG A 98 13.34 1.00 -17.89
CA ARG A 98 14.49 0.79 -17.01
C ARG A 98 14.48 1.77 -15.84
N GLU A 99 14.22 3.04 -16.14
CA GLU A 99 14.09 4.11 -15.14
C GLU A 99 12.89 3.88 -14.23
N ALA A 100 11.71 3.59 -14.80
CA ALA A 100 10.47 3.33 -14.09
C ALA A 100 10.53 2.14 -13.12
N LEU A 101 11.16 1.03 -13.54
CA LEU A 101 11.20 -0.21 -12.77
C LEU A 101 12.45 -0.34 -11.90
N ASN A 102 13.41 0.59 -12.04
CA ASN A 102 14.71 0.55 -11.37
C ASN A 102 15.43 -0.81 -11.53
N VAL A 103 15.42 -1.35 -12.75
CA VAL A 103 16.04 -2.64 -13.09
C VAL A 103 17.36 -2.45 -13.83
N SER A 104 18.26 -3.44 -13.69
CA SER A 104 19.58 -3.38 -14.30
C SER A 104 19.59 -3.75 -15.79
N ARG A 105 18.65 -4.58 -16.25
CA ARG A 105 18.56 -5.08 -17.63
C ARG A 105 17.11 -5.26 -18.07
N ILE A 106 16.82 -4.82 -19.29
CA ILE A 106 15.58 -5.09 -20.03
C ILE A 106 15.99 -5.59 -21.41
N GLU A 107 15.33 -6.64 -21.88
CA GLU A 107 15.55 -7.18 -23.23
C GLU A 107 14.23 -7.33 -23.95
N VAL A 108 14.21 -6.94 -25.23
CA VAL A 108 13.10 -7.18 -26.12
C VAL A 108 13.55 -8.20 -27.15
N VAL A 109 12.88 -9.36 -27.18
CA VAL A 109 13.17 -10.47 -28.09
C VAL A 109 12.03 -10.57 -29.10
N PRO A 110 12.19 -10.05 -30.34
CA PRO A 110 11.18 -10.19 -31.37
C PRO A 110 10.95 -11.67 -31.67
N GLN A 111 9.71 -12.13 -31.57
CA GLN A 111 9.34 -13.45 -32.06
C GLN A 111 9.21 -13.37 -33.58
N LYS A 112 9.92 -14.24 -34.32
CA LYS A 112 9.61 -14.44 -35.73
C LYS A 112 8.21 -15.03 -35.79
N VAL A 113 7.26 -14.29 -36.36
CA VAL A 113 5.97 -14.86 -36.74
C VAL A 113 6.27 -15.87 -37.85
N THR A 114 6.39 -17.15 -37.52
CA THR A 114 6.30 -18.21 -38.50
C THR A 114 4.85 -18.22 -38.98
N SER A 115 4.60 -17.67 -40.18
CA SER A 115 3.35 -17.91 -40.88
C SER A 115 3.14 -19.43 -40.96
N PRO A 116 1.99 -19.96 -40.49
CA PRO A 116 1.59 -21.29 -40.89
C PRO A 116 1.17 -21.20 -42.36
N ASP A 117 2.02 -21.77 -43.20
CA ASP A 117 1.87 -22.03 -44.64
C ASP A 117 1.89 -20.85 -45.65
N LYS A 118 2.78 -21.06 -46.64
CA LYS A 118 2.86 -20.59 -48.05
C LYS A 118 2.08 -19.37 -48.50
#